data_AF-A0A427TWP5-F1
#
_entry.id   AF-A0A427TWP5-F1
#
_cell.length_a   1.000
_cell.length_b   1.000
_cell.length_c   1.000
_cell.angle_alpha   90.00
_cell.angle_beta   90.00
_cell.angle_gamma   90.00
#
_symmetry.space_group_name_H-M   'P 1'
#
loop_
_entity.id
_entity.type
_entity.pdbx_description
1 polymer ?
#
loop_
_entity_poly.entity_id
_entity_poly.type
_entity_poly.pdbx_seq_one_letter_code
_entity_poly.pdbx_strand_id
1 'polypeptide(L)'
;MNFEMQKANLLAENIKGFVDFIKNNEKTGLFLNHDKLYQVKLWVEEYKFRSLADELLRINMYEWDGKYTLLLVERFWKGFCIIEDYVETNLDDLFFLSGRTHTLKNLSGFFIKLD
;
A
#
# COMPACT_ATOMS: atom_id res chain seq x y z
N MET A 1 -10.72 10.85 20.34
CA MET A 1 -9.86 10.09 19.41
C MET A 1 -9.63 10.98 18.20
N ASN A 2 -8.37 11.17 17.77
CA ASN A 2 -8.06 12.06 16.66
C ASN A 2 -8.41 11.36 15.33
N PHE A 3 -9.29 11.95 14.52
CA PHE A 3 -9.74 11.37 13.25
C PHE A 3 -8.59 11.19 12.24
N GLU A 4 -7.62 12.10 12.20
CA GLU A 4 -6.47 11.99 11.29
C GLU A 4 -5.58 10.81 11.65
N MET A 5 -5.37 10.60 12.96
CA MET A 5 -4.66 9.44 13.48
C MET A 5 -5.34 8.12 13.09
N GLN A 6 -6.67 8.05 13.17
CA GLN A 6 -7.42 6.86 12.75
C GLN A 6 -7.27 6.58 11.25
N LYS A 7 -7.35 7.62 10.42
CA LYS A 7 -7.16 7.49 8.96
C LYS A 7 -5.74 6.99 8.65
N ALA A 8 -4.72 7.52 9.33
CA ALA A 8 -3.33 7.13 9.11
C ALA A 8 -3.08 5.69 9.55
N ASN A 9 -3.59 5.29 10.71
CA ASN A 9 -3.50 3.91 11.18
C ASN A 9 -4.27 2.95 10.26
N LEU A 10 -5.44 3.34 9.76
CA LEU A 10 -6.21 2.55 8.79
C LEU A 10 -5.45 2.37 7.46
N LEU A 11 -4.83 3.43 6.94
CA LEU A 11 -3.96 3.35 5.78
C LEU A 11 -2.79 2.39 6.03
N ALA A 12 -2.09 2.54 7.16
CA ALA A 12 -0.94 1.72 7.50
C ALA A 12 -1.29 0.23 7.64
N GLU A 13 -2.41 -0.11 8.28
CA GLU A 13 -2.88 -1.50 8.37
C GLU A 13 -3.21 -2.08 6.99
N ASN A 14 -3.81 -1.30 6.09
CA ASN A 14 -4.08 -1.75 4.72
C ASN A 14 -2.79 -1.94 3.90
N ILE A 15 -1.77 -1.10 4.10
CA ILE A 15 -0.46 -1.28 3.49
C ILE A 15 0.16 -2.60 3.96
N LYS A 16 0.15 -2.88 5.27
CA LYS A 16 0.65 -4.16 5.82
C LYS A 16 -0.12 -5.35 5.26
N GLY A 17 -1.45 -5.25 5.24
CA GLY A 17 -2.31 -6.29 4.67
C GLY A 17 -2.04 -6.54 3.18
N PHE A 18 -1.70 -5.51 2.41
CA PHE A 18 -1.31 -5.65 1.00
C PHE A 18 0.03 -6.37 0.85
N VAL A 19 1.05 -5.99 1.64
CA VAL A 19 2.35 -6.67 1.67
C VAL A 19 2.19 -8.16 2.02
N ASP A 20 1.43 -8.47 3.07
CA ASP A 20 1.20 -9.84 3.50
C ASP A 20 0.41 -10.64 2.45
N PHE A 21 -0.55 -10.00 1.78
CA PHE A 21 -1.32 -10.62 0.71
C PHE A 21 -0.44 -11.02 -0.49
N ILE A 22 0.45 -10.15 -0.95
CA ILE A 22 1.40 -10.47 -2.04
C ILE A 22 2.28 -11.64 -1.64
N LYS A 23 2.87 -11.59 -0.44
CA LYS A 23 3.75 -12.64 0.08
C LYS A 23 3.06 -14.01 0.21
N ASN A 24 1.79 -14.00 0.59
CA ASN A 24 1.02 -15.24 0.72
C ASN A 24 0.66 -15.83 -0.64
N ASN A 25 0.23 -15.01 -1.61
CA ASN A 25 -0.14 -15.48 -2.94
C ASN A 25 1.06 -15.97 -3.78
N GLU A 26 2.27 -15.49 -3.50
CA GLU A 26 3.49 -16.06 -4.07
C GLU A 26 3.64 -17.56 -3.76
N LYS A 27 3.20 -18.00 -2.57
CA LYS A 27 3.38 -19.37 -2.07
C LYS A 27 2.30 -20.33 -2.54
N THR A 28 1.09 -19.85 -2.80
CA THR A 28 -0.09 -20.71 -2.99
C THR A 28 -0.25 -21.26 -4.41
N GLY A 29 0.51 -20.76 -5.40
CA GLY A 29 0.60 -21.36 -6.75
C GLY A 29 -0.71 -21.46 -7.55
N LEU A 30 -1.80 -20.85 -7.08
CA LEU A 30 -3.07 -20.80 -7.82
C LEU A 30 -2.86 -19.94 -9.06
N PHE A 31 -3.02 -20.51 -10.26
CA PHE A 31 -3.18 -19.89 -11.60
C PHE A 31 -2.91 -18.38 -11.72
N LEU A 32 -1.74 -17.93 -11.30
CA LEU A 32 -1.31 -16.54 -11.33
C LEU A 32 -0.07 -16.45 -12.19
N ASN A 33 0.02 -15.37 -12.98
CA ASN A 33 1.22 -15.05 -13.70
C ASN A 33 2.31 -14.65 -12.68
N HIS A 34 3.12 -15.64 -12.29
CA HIS A 34 4.12 -15.51 -11.23
C HIS A 34 5.10 -14.36 -11.50
N ASP A 35 5.47 -14.15 -12.76
CA ASP A 35 6.41 -13.07 -13.12
C ASP A 35 5.80 -11.69 -12.84
N LYS A 36 4.51 -11.50 -13.17
CA LYS A 36 3.82 -10.23 -12.92
C LYS A 36 3.60 -9.98 -11.43
N LEU A 37 3.22 -11.01 -10.67
CA LEU A 37 3.11 -10.89 -9.20
C LEU A 37 4.47 -10.64 -8.55
N TYR A 38 5.52 -11.30 -9.05
CA TYR A 38 6.89 -11.10 -8.57
C TYR A 38 7.37 -9.67 -8.84
N GLN A 39 7.03 -9.09 -9.99
CA GLN A 39 7.31 -7.69 -10.28
C GLN A 39 6.66 -6.74 -9.25
N VAL A 40 5.40 -6.98 -8.90
CA VAL A 40 4.71 -6.20 -7.85
C VAL A 40 5.43 -6.34 -6.51
N LYS A 41 5.86 -7.55 -6.16
CA LYS A 41 6.64 -7.80 -4.92
C LYS A 41 7.95 -7.01 -4.91
N LEU A 42 8.69 -6.98 -6.01
CA LEU A 42 9.95 -6.24 -6.11
C LEU A 42 9.74 -4.75 -5.81
N TRP A 43 8.69 -4.12 -6.35
CA TRP A 43 8.39 -2.73 -6.03
C TRP A 43 7.97 -2.53 -4.58
N VAL A 44 7.17 -3.44 -4.02
CA VAL A 44 6.80 -3.39 -2.60
C VAL A 44 8.03 -3.40 -1.69
N GLU A 45 9.05 -4.18 -2.04
CA GLU A 45 10.33 -4.26 -1.33
C GLU A 45 11.20 -3.02 -1.57
N GLU A 46 11.34 -2.58 -2.82
CA GLU A 46 12.11 -1.39 -3.22
C GLU A 46 11.61 -0.13 -2.51
N TYR A 47 10.29 0.07 -2.50
CA TYR A 47 9.64 1.21 -1.84
C TYR A 47 9.39 0.98 -0.34
N LYS A 48 9.82 -0.15 0.21
CA LYS A 48 9.80 -0.46 1.65
C LYS A 48 8.43 -0.29 2.31
N PHE A 49 7.37 -0.76 1.64
CA PHE A 49 5.98 -0.57 2.10
C PHE A 49 5.77 -1.03 3.56
N ARG A 50 6.35 -2.18 3.93
CA ARG A 50 6.25 -2.69 5.31
C ARG A 50 6.82 -1.71 6.33
N SER A 51 8.03 -1.20 6.08
CA SER A 51 8.68 -0.24 6.97
C SER A 51 7.94 1.09 7.04
N LEU A 52 7.41 1.58 5.91
CA LEU A 52 6.59 2.80 5.89
C LEU A 52 5.32 2.64 6.73
N ALA A 53 4.65 1.49 6.62
CA ALA A 53 3.45 1.21 7.39
C ALA A 53 3.72 1.03 8.88
N ASP A 54 4.77 0.29 9.24
CA ASP A 54 5.17 0.12 10.64
C ASP A 54 5.55 1.48 11.26
N GLU A 55 6.22 2.36 10.51
CA GLU A 55 6.53 3.72 10.98
C GLU A 55 5.28 4.60 11.09
N LEU A 56 4.35 4.55 10.13
CA LEU A 56 3.08 5.26 10.18
C LEU A 56 2.28 4.91 11.45
N LEU A 57 2.21 3.63 11.80
CA LEU A 57 1.58 3.16 13.04
C LEU A 57 2.32 3.69 14.26
N ARG A 58 3.66 3.60 14.27
CA ARG A 58 4.48 3.99 15.42
C ARG A 58 4.32 5.47 15.76
N ILE A 59 4.38 6.36 14.76
CA ILE A 59 4.31 7.81 14.99
C ILE A 59 2.89 8.28 15.32
N ASN A 60 1.87 7.52 14.89
CA ASN A 60 0.45 7.83 15.13
C ASN A 60 -0.19 6.93 16.20
N MET A 61 0.62 6.32 17.07
CA MET A 61 0.11 5.41 18.11
C MET A 61 -0.57 6.15 19.27
N TYR A 62 -0.02 7.31 19.66
CA TYR A 62 -0.48 8.06 20.84
C TYR A 62 -0.92 9.49 20.51
N GLU A 63 -0.27 10.13 19.54
CA GLU A 63 -0.54 11.49 19.11
C GLU A 63 -0.45 11.62 17.60
N TRP A 64 -0.98 12.72 17.06
CA TRP A 64 -0.95 12.99 15.62
C TRP A 64 0.30 13.77 15.24
N ASP A 65 1.19 13.15 14.46
CA ASP A 65 2.32 13.82 13.81
C ASP A 65 2.01 14.05 12.32
N GLY A 66 1.34 15.17 12.04
CA GLY A 66 0.89 15.46 10.67
C GLY A 66 2.03 15.65 9.68
N LYS A 67 3.10 16.34 10.07
CA LYS A 67 4.22 16.61 9.15
C LYS A 67 4.93 15.33 8.76
N TYR A 68 5.22 14.47 9.74
CA TYR A 68 5.92 13.23 9.45
C TYR A 68 4.99 12.20 8.78
N THR A 69 3.71 12.15 9.16
CA THR A 69 2.72 11.31 8.47
C THR A 69 2.64 11.63 6.99
N LEU A 70 2.47 12.91 6.62
CA LEU A 70 2.39 13.31 5.21
C LEU A 70 3.65 12.91 4.44
N LEU A 71 4.84 13.09 5.03
CA LEU A 71 6.10 12.66 4.42
C LEU A 71 6.14 11.14 4.15
N LEU A 72 5.65 10.32 5.09
CA LEU A 72 5.62 8.87 4.91
C LEU A 72 4.58 8.44 3.86
N VAL A 73 3.40 9.07 3.85
CA VAL A 73 2.37 8.81 2.85
C VAL A 73 2.83 9.20 1.46
N GLU A 74 3.49 10.34 1.28
CA GLU A 74 4.07 10.75 -0.02
C GLU A 74 5.13 9.75 -0.53
N ARG A 75 5.94 9.19 0.38
CA ARG A 75 6.93 8.16 0.02
C ARG A 75 6.26 6.85 -0.42
N PHE A 76 5.23 6.43 0.30
CA PHE A 76 4.42 5.28 -0.08
C PHE A 76 3.75 5.50 -1.44
N TRP A 77 3.15 6.69 -1.64
CA TRP A 77 2.41 7.04 -2.84
C TRP A 77 3.23 6.90 -4.12
N LYS A 78 4.50 7.33 -4.10
CA LYS A 78 5.42 7.19 -5.24
C LYS A 78 5.56 5.75 -5.73
N GLY A 79 5.71 4.80 -4.81
CA GLY A 79 5.77 3.38 -5.16
C GLY A 79 4.40 2.82 -5.52
N PHE A 80 3.36 3.30 -4.85
CA PHE A 80 2.00 2.84 -5.07
C PHE A 80 1.49 3.17 -6.47
N CYS A 81 1.73 4.37 -7.01
CA CYS A 81 1.31 4.73 -8.37
C CYS A 81 1.86 3.76 -9.42
N ILE A 82 3.14 3.38 -9.31
CA ILE A 82 3.77 2.43 -10.24
C ILE A 82 3.08 1.07 -10.18
N ILE A 83 2.77 0.59 -8.97
CA ILE A 83 2.07 -0.68 -8.78
C ILE A 83 0.64 -0.60 -9.31
N GLU A 84 -0.06 0.51 -9.05
CA GLU A 84 -1.42 0.75 -9.51
C GLU A 84 -1.51 0.70 -11.04
N ASP A 85 -0.72 1.54 -11.73
CA ASP A 85 -0.70 1.62 -13.19
C ASP A 85 -0.38 0.25 -13.81
N TYR A 86 0.55 -0.49 -13.18
CA TYR A 86 0.90 -1.83 -13.63
C TYR A 86 -0.24 -2.84 -13.45
N VAL A 87 -0.94 -2.81 -12.32
CA VAL A 87 -2.11 -3.68 -12.06
C VAL A 87 -3.24 -3.36 -13.03
N GLU A 88 -3.53 -2.09 -13.29
CA GLU A 88 -4.56 -1.69 -14.25
C GLU A 88 -4.23 -2.15 -15.67
N THR A 89 -2.97 -2.02 -16.09
CA THR A 89 -2.51 -2.44 -17.42
C THR A 89 -2.47 -3.96 -17.58
N ASN A 90 -2.40 -4.71 -16.48
CA ASN A 90 -2.30 -6.18 -16.46
C ASN A 90 -3.47 -6.83 -15.72
N LEU A 91 -4.66 -6.24 -15.83
CA LEU A 91 -5.81 -6.62 -15.02
C LEU A 91 -6.18 -8.10 -15.17
N ASP A 92 -6.09 -8.68 -16.37
CA ASP A 92 -6.41 -10.10 -16.61
C ASP A 92 -5.58 -11.05 -15.73
N ASP A 93 -4.31 -10.70 -15.48
CA ASP A 93 -3.41 -11.49 -14.65
C ASP A 93 -3.42 -11.07 -13.17
N LEU A 94 -3.76 -9.81 -12.89
CA LEU A 94 -3.61 -9.17 -11.58
C LEU A 94 -4.93 -8.71 -10.95
N PHE A 95 -6.08 -9.17 -11.46
CA PHE A 95 -7.40 -8.72 -10.99
C PHE A 95 -7.58 -8.85 -9.48
N PHE A 96 -6.99 -9.87 -8.87
CA PHE A 96 -7.06 -10.14 -7.42
C PHE A 96 -6.37 -9.06 -6.56
N LEU A 97 -5.52 -8.21 -7.16
CA LEU A 97 -4.92 -7.04 -6.49
C LEU A 97 -5.80 -5.79 -6.60
N SER A 98 -6.69 -5.68 -7.59
CA SER A 98 -7.46 -4.47 -7.93
C SER A 98 -8.27 -3.91 -6.75
N GLY A 99 -8.97 -4.77 -6.00
CA GLY A 99 -9.74 -4.34 -4.83
C GLY A 99 -8.86 -3.75 -3.73
N ARG A 100 -7.64 -4.27 -3.56
CA ARG A 100 -6.69 -3.78 -2.56
C ARG A 100 -6.01 -2.48 -3.01
N THR A 101 -5.63 -2.38 -4.29
CA THR A 101 -5.07 -1.13 -4.83
C THR A 101 -6.10 -0.01 -4.76
N HIS A 102 -7.35 -0.25 -5.16
CA HIS A 102 -8.44 0.72 -5.04
C HIS A 102 -8.64 1.20 -3.59
N THR A 103 -8.58 0.28 -2.61
CA THR A 103 -8.68 0.65 -1.19
C THR A 103 -7.51 1.54 -0.77
N LEU A 104 -6.28 1.18 -1.13
CA LEU A 104 -5.08 1.97 -0.80
C LEU A 104 -5.10 3.36 -1.44
N LYS A 105 -5.58 3.48 -2.68
CA LYS A 105 -5.77 4.77 -3.36
C LYS A 105 -6.71 5.69 -2.59
N ASN A 106 -7.89 5.19 -2.24
CA ASN A 106 -8.89 5.97 -1.53
C ASN A 106 -8.42 6.39 -0.12
N LEU A 107 -7.75 5.50 0.61
CA LEU A 107 -7.18 5.83 1.92
C LEU A 107 -6.04 6.84 1.82
N SER A 108 -5.21 6.75 0.78
CA SER A 108 -4.16 7.73 0.52
C SER A 108 -4.75 9.10 0.19
N GLY A 109 -5.87 9.14 -0.54
CA GLY A 109 -6.59 10.38 -0.88
C GLY A 109 -7.05 11.24 0.29
N PHE A 110 -7.02 10.72 1.54
CA PHE A 110 -7.21 11.55 2.73
C PHE A 110 -6.04 12.51 3.00
N PHE A 111 -4.86 12.22 2.47
CA PHE A 111 -3.59 12.88 2.80
C PHE A 111 -2.92 13.55 1.61
N ILE A 112 -3.18 13.04 0.41
CA ILE A 112 -2.60 13.54 -0.84
C ILE A 112 -3.70 14.03 -1.78
N LYS A 113 -3.38 14.98 -2.64
CA LYS A 113 -4.25 15.31 -3.76
C LYS A 113 -4.13 14.19 -4.80
N LEU A 114 -5.26 13.57 -5.10
CA LEU A 114 -5.39 12.68 -6.24
C LEU A 114 -5.63 13.56 -7.47
N ASP A 115 -4.76 13.47 -8.46
CA ASP A 115 -4.97 14.07 -9.79
C ASP A 115 -5.87 13.17 -10.65
#